data_AF-R7ZCV9-F1
#
_entry.id   AF-R7ZCV9-F1
#
_cell.length_a   1.000
_cell.length_b   1.000
_cell.length_c   1.000
_cell.angle_alpha   90.00
_cell.angle_beta   90.00
_cell.angle_gamma   90.00
#
_symmetry.space_group_name_H-M   'P 1'
#
loop_
_entity.id
_entity.type
_entity.pdbx_description
1 polymer ?
#
loop_
_entity_poly.entity_id
_entity_poly.type
_entity_poly.pdbx_seq_one_letter_code
_entity_poly.pdbx_strand_id
1 'polypeptide(L)'
;MLQGLVIGSIKQAPQEKLPLIAQFIPKIDNWSVCDSFCSGLKFTKTNQALVWDFLQPYCQSTNAYDVRFAVVILLNYYVDEQYIQKTLQLLDDISHEDYYVKMALAWAVSICYIKMPKQTMPYLKNNHLDLFTYNKALQKITESLRIDADTKQIIRAMRRK
;
A
#
# COMPACT_ATOMS: atom_id res chain seq x y z
N MET A 1 -15.57 -5.64 11.07
CA MET A 1 -14.86 -4.50 11.72
C MET A 1 -14.38 -4.82 13.14
N LEU A 2 -15.27 -5.11 14.11
CA LEU A 2 -14.89 -5.31 15.53
C LEU A 2 -13.78 -6.36 15.72
N GLN A 3 -13.90 -7.53 15.07
CA GLN A 3 -12.87 -8.57 15.13
C GLN A 3 -11.48 -8.05 14.72
N GLY A 4 -11.39 -7.27 13.64
CA GLY A 4 -10.14 -6.66 13.18
C GLY A 4 -9.55 -5.66 14.17
N LEU A 5 -10.39 -4.84 14.80
CA LEU A 5 -9.95 -3.90 15.85
C LEU A 5 -9.38 -4.63 17.07
N VAL A 6 -10.04 -5.71 17.49
CA VAL A 6 -9.55 -6.58 18.57
C VAL A 6 -8.22 -7.19 18.19
N ILE A 7 -8.09 -7.81 17.02
CA ILE A 7 -6.83 -8.37 16.53
C ILE A 7 -5.72 -7.31 16.49
N GLY A 8 -5.99 -6.08 16.06
CA GLY A 8 -5.00 -5.00 16.10
C GLY A 8 -4.51 -4.68 17.52
N SER A 9 -5.42 -4.72 18.49
CA SER A 9 -5.21 -4.22 19.86
C SER A 9 -4.67 -5.26 20.85
N ILE A 10 -4.88 -6.56 20.60
CA ILE A 10 -4.39 -7.62 21.50
C ILE A 10 -2.86 -7.63 21.56
N LYS A 11 -2.34 -7.79 22.78
CA LYS A 11 -0.90 -7.92 23.04
C LYS A 11 -0.54 -9.40 23.00
N GLN A 12 -0.04 -9.84 21.85
CA GLN A 12 0.43 -11.20 21.63
C GLN A 12 1.76 -11.16 20.87
N ALA A 13 2.49 -12.28 20.93
CA ALA A 13 3.67 -12.46 20.12
C ALA A 13 3.27 -12.38 18.63
N PRO A 14 4.13 -11.84 17.76
CA PRO A 14 3.85 -11.74 16.32
C PRO A 14 3.44 -13.10 15.70
N GLN A 15 4.08 -14.19 16.12
CA GLN A 15 3.83 -15.55 15.66
C GLN A 15 2.40 -16.03 15.97
N GLU A 16 1.80 -15.58 17.07
CA GLU A 16 0.41 -15.89 17.44
C GLU A 16 -0.59 -14.96 16.75
N LYS A 17 -0.15 -13.74 16.43
CA LYS A 17 -0.98 -12.71 15.83
C LYS A 17 -1.20 -12.91 14.34
N LEU A 18 -0.18 -13.36 13.61
CA LEU A 18 -0.25 -13.60 12.16
C LEU A 18 -1.33 -14.63 11.76
N PRO A 19 -1.51 -15.78 12.45
CA PRO A 19 -2.62 -16.69 12.19
C PRO A 19 -4.00 -16.03 12.35
N LEU A 20 -4.18 -15.17 13.36
CA LEU A 20 -5.45 -14.46 13.57
C LEU A 20 -5.71 -13.45 12.44
N ILE A 21 -4.66 -12.78 11.96
CA ILE A 21 -4.72 -11.89 10.80
C ILE A 21 -5.11 -12.70 9.55
N ALA A 22 -4.43 -13.82 9.29
CA ALA A 22 -4.71 -14.69 8.14
C ALA A 22 -6.15 -15.22 8.14
N GLN A 23 -6.70 -15.57 9.31
CA GLN A 23 -8.10 -15.99 9.45
C GLN A 23 -9.11 -14.84 9.27
N PHE A 24 -8.67 -13.59 9.45
CA PHE A 24 -9.53 -12.42 9.31
C PHE A 24 -9.55 -11.87 7.88
N ILE A 25 -8.44 -11.97 7.13
CA ILE A 25 -8.33 -11.43 5.77
C ILE A 25 -9.47 -11.90 4.84
N PRO A 26 -9.84 -13.21 4.79
CA PRO A 26 -10.95 -13.68 3.94
C PRO A 26 -12.34 -13.09 4.31
N LYS A 27 -12.47 -12.47 5.48
CA LYS A 27 -13.71 -11.83 5.96
C LYS A 27 -13.80 -10.36 5.56
N ILE A 28 -12.79 -9.83 4.88
CA ILE A 28 -12.77 -8.46 4.39
C ILE A 28 -13.54 -8.40 3.07
N ASP A 29 -14.63 -7.66 3.07
CA ASP A 29 -15.55 -7.53 1.92
C ASP A 29 -15.69 -6.08 1.43
N ASN A 30 -15.02 -5.13 2.09
CA ASN A 30 -15.05 -3.72 1.73
C ASN A 30 -13.76 -2.98 2.10
N TRP A 31 -13.52 -1.87 1.41
CA TRP A 31 -12.30 -1.06 1.57
C TRP A 31 -12.17 -0.45 2.97
N SER A 32 -13.26 -0.07 3.62
CA SER A 32 -13.21 0.57 4.94
C SER A 32 -12.74 -0.41 6.01
N VAL A 33 -13.25 -1.64 6.01
CA VAL A 33 -12.79 -2.70 6.91
C VAL A 33 -11.32 -3.01 6.69
N CYS A 34 -10.90 -3.13 5.42
CA CYS A 34 -9.51 -3.37 5.05
C CYS A 34 -8.58 -2.29 5.62
N ASP A 35 -8.86 -1.03 5.30
CA ASP A 35 -7.97 0.09 5.58
C ASP A 35 -7.89 0.38 7.09
N SER A 36 -9.04 0.35 7.77
CA SER A 36 -9.11 0.49 9.23
C SER A 36 -8.34 -0.63 9.92
N PHE A 37 -8.52 -1.88 9.48
CA PHE A 37 -7.78 -3.02 10.04
C PHE A 37 -6.28 -2.85 9.86
N CYS A 38 -5.83 -2.54 8.64
CA CYS A 38 -4.41 -2.36 8.34
C CYS A 38 -3.77 -1.26 9.20
N SER A 39 -4.45 -0.12 9.39
CA SER A 39 -3.95 0.98 10.23
C SER A 39 -3.77 0.59 11.72
N GLY A 40 -4.54 -0.40 12.18
CA GLY A 40 -4.51 -0.93 13.54
C GLY A 40 -3.37 -1.92 13.79
N LEU A 41 -2.72 -2.46 12.75
CA LEU A 41 -1.64 -3.45 12.86
C LEU A 41 -0.28 -2.81 13.20
N LYS A 42 -0.25 -1.97 14.23
CA LYS A 42 0.92 -1.19 14.66
C LYS A 42 2.14 -2.04 15.05
N PHE A 43 1.93 -3.30 15.41
CA PHE A 43 3.01 -4.26 15.70
C PHE A 43 3.95 -4.46 14.49
N THR A 44 3.47 -4.20 13.27
CA THR A 44 4.27 -4.27 12.04
C THR A 44 5.53 -3.40 12.12
N LYS A 45 5.46 -2.24 12.78
CA LYS A 45 6.60 -1.31 12.90
C LYS A 45 7.84 -1.95 13.55
N THR A 46 7.65 -2.87 14.48
CA THR A 46 8.75 -3.56 15.18
C THR A 46 9.00 -4.96 14.66
N ASN A 47 8.25 -5.39 13.63
CA ASN A 47 8.27 -6.75 13.08
C ASN A 47 8.27 -6.74 11.55
N GLN A 48 8.86 -5.72 10.93
CA GLN A 48 8.80 -5.50 9.49
C GLN A 48 9.31 -6.71 8.68
N ALA A 49 10.43 -7.31 9.05
CA ALA A 49 10.95 -8.47 8.31
C ALA A 49 9.95 -9.65 8.30
N LEU A 50 9.41 -9.99 9.48
CA LEU A 50 8.44 -11.07 9.62
C LEU A 50 7.14 -10.78 8.84
N VAL A 51 6.62 -9.56 8.94
CA VAL A 51 5.39 -9.19 8.25
C VAL A 51 5.64 -9.07 6.73
N TRP A 52 6.82 -8.65 6.29
CA TRP A 52 7.18 -8.60 4.87
C TRP A 52 7.04 -9.98 4.21
N ASP A 53 7.56 -11.02 4.87
CA ASP A 53 7.46 -12.40 4.39
C ASP A 53 6.00 -12.88 4.40
N PHE A 54 5.23 -12.50 5.42
CA PHE A 54 3.80 -12.80 5.50
C PHE A 54 2.99 -12.17 4.36
N LEU A 55 3.38 -11.01 3.83
CA LEU A 55 2.63 -10.31 2.78
C LEU A 55 2.81 -10.91 1.39
N GLN A 56 3.91 -11.64 1.14
CA GLN A 56 4.25 -12.15 -0.19
C GLN A 56 3.10 -12.91 -0.89
N PRO A 57 2.42 -13.88 -0.26
CA PRO A 57 1.31 -14.59 -0.91
C PRO A 57 0.12 -13.67 -1.25
N TYR A 58 -0.14 -12.65 -0.43
CA TYR A 58 -1.26 -11.72 -0.64
C TYR A 58 -0.99 -10.75 -1.79
N CYS A 59 0.27 -10.41 -2.07
CA CYS A 59 0.64 -9.59 -3.23
C CYS A 59 0.39 -10.31 -4.57
N GLN A 60 0.39 -11.64 -4.55
CA GLN A 60 0.19 -12.50 -5.72
C GLN A 60 -1.22 -13.11 -5.77
N SER A 61 -2.12 -12.71 -4.87
CA SER A 61 -3.48 -13.26 -4.80
C SER A 61 -4.34 -12.75 -5.96
N THR A 62 -5.28 -13.59 -6.40
CA THR A 62 -6.35 -13.19 -7.32
C THR A 62 -7.55 -12.57 -6.60
N ASN A 63 -7.56 -12.56 -5.27
CA ASN A 63 -8.61 -11.92 -4.48
C ASN A 63 -8.27 -10.44 -4.26
N ALA A 64 -9.20 -9.55 -4.66
CA ALA A 64 -9.00 -8.11 -4.58
C ALA A 64 -8.68 -7.60 -3.16
N TYR A 65 -9.30 -8.16 -2.13
CA TYR A 65 -9.09 -7.71 -0.75
C TYR A 65 -7.83 -8.29 -0.10
N ASP A 66 -7.34 -9.44 -0.56
CA ASP A 66 -6.01 -9.93 -0.21
C ASP A 66 -4.94 -8.96 -0.72
N VAL A 67 -4.99 -8.62 -2.01
CA VAL A 67 -4.05 -7.70 -2.63
C VAL A 67 -4.16 -6.30 -2.02
N ARG A 68 -5.39 -5.81 -1.79
CA ARG A 68 -5.60 -4.53 -1.11
C ARG A 68 -5.01 -4.54 0.30
N PHE A 69 -5.20 -5.61 1.06
CA PHE A 69 -4.60 -5.76 2.39
C PHE A 69 -3.08 -5.62 2.30
N ALA A 70 -2.43 -6.35 1.40
CA ALA A 70 -0.99 -6.25 1.20
C ALA A 70 -0.54 -4.82 0.89
N VAL A 71 -1.16 -4.18 -0.10
CA VAL A 71 -0.82 -2.82 -0.55
C VAL A 71 -1.01 -1.79 0.57
N VAL A 72 -2.08 -1.91 1.37
CA VAL A 72 -2.36 -0.97 2.46
C VAL A 72 -1.43 -1.19 3.66
N ILE A 73 -0.94 -2.40 3.89
CA ILE A 73 0.13 -2.63 4.86
C ILE A 73 1.43 -1.99 4.38
N LEU A 74 1.79 -2.15 3.10
CA LEU A 74 2.98 -1.54 2.50
C LEU A 74 2.98 -0.01 2.66
N LEU A 75 1.91 0.68 2.29
CA LEU A 75 1.86 2.15 2.37
C LEU A 75 1.87 2.69 3.82
N ASN A 76 1.38 1.90 4.78
CA ASN A 76 1.35 2.28 6.19
C ASN A 76 2.71 2.09 6.88
N TYR A 77 3.42 1.01 6.56
CA TYR A 77 4.56 0.55 7.38
C TYR A 77 5.87 0.30 6.63
N TYR A 78 5.92 0.45 5.30
CA TYR A 78 7.10 0.14 4.48
C TYR A 78 7.51 1.27 3.54
N VAL A 79 7.14 2.50 3.90
CA VAL A 79 7.58 3.73 3.23
C VAL A 79 8.64 4.41 4.09
N ASP A 80 9.82 3.80 4.09
CA ASP A 80 11.02 4.19 4.84
C ASP A 80 12.29 3.86 4.04
N GLU A 81 13.44 4.33 4.50
CA GLU A 81 14.72 4.17 3.79
C GLU A 81 15.14 2.71 3.58
N GLN A 82 14.74 1.81 4.48
CA GLN A 82 15.11 0.40 4.40
C GLN A 82 14.30 -0.35 3.35
N TYR A 83 13.00 -0.04 3.22
CA TYR A 83 12.09 -0.83 2.38
C TYR A 83 11.65 -0.14 1.10
N ILE A 84 11.83 1.19 0.94
CA ILE A 84 11.24 1.95 -0.17
C ILE A 84 11.48 1.34 -1.55
N GLN A 85 12.70 0.88 -1.86
CA GLN A 85 12.99 0.28 -3.17
C GLN A 85 12.24 -1.04 -3.38
N LYS A 86 12.20 -1.90 -2.36
CA LYS A 86 11.46 -3.17 -2.41
C LYS A 86 9.95 -2.91 -2.48
N THR A 87 9.45 -1.92 -1.75
CA THR A 87 8.04 -1.51 -1.78
C THR A 87 7.65 -1.04 -3.17
N LEU A 88 8.43 -0.16 -3.80
CA LEU A 88 8.14 0.31 -5.16
C LEU A 88 8.15 -0.83 -6.18
N GLN A 89 9.14 -1.73 -6.10
CA GLN A 89 9.19 -2.91 -6.98
C GLN A 89 7.94 -3.79 -6.80
N LEU A 90 7.58 -4.11 -5.55
CA LEU A 90 6.44 -4.96 -5.26
C LEU A 90 5.11 -4.33 -5.70
N LEU A 91 4.97 -3.00 -5.59
CA LEU A 91 3.81 -2.28 -6.12
C LEU A 91 3.75 -2.33 -7.65
N ASP A 92 4.89 -2.34 -8.33
CA ASP A 92 4.98 -2.39 -9.79
C ASP A 92 4.66 -3.78 -10.36
N ASP A 93 5.01 -4.82 -9.62
CA ASP A 93 4.79 -6.22 -10.01
C ASP A 93 3.32 -6.64 -9.85
N ILE A 94 2.51 -5.87 -9.11
CA ILE A 94 1.08 -6.16 -8.91
C ILE A 94 0.28 -5.68 -10.12
N SER A 95 -0.22 -6.64 -10.91
CA SER A 95 -1.20 -6.40 -11.96
C SER A 95 -2.55 -7.01 -11.57
N HIS A 96 -3.59 -6.18 -11.49
CA HIS A 96 -4.93 -6.63 -11.09
C HIS A 96 -6.02 -5.72 -11.68
N GLU A 97 -7.11 -6.29 -12.19
CA GLU A 97 -8.16 -5.52 -12.85
C GLU A 97 -9.14 -4.83 -11.90
N ASP A 98 -9.30 -5.38 -10.69
CA ASP A 98 -10.22 -4.83 -9.68
C ASP A 98 -9.92 -3.37 -9.32
N TYR A 99 -10.98 -2.56 -9.34
CA TYR A 99 -10.93 -1.13 -9.05
C TYR A 99 -10.35 -0.81 -7.66
N TYR A 100 -10.68 -1.57 -6.62
CA TYR A 100 -10.19 -1.34 -5.27
C TYR A 100 -8.70 -1.65 -5.13
N VAL A 101 -8.18 -2.60 -5.91
CA VAL A 101 -6.73 -2.85 -5.99
C VAL A 101 -6.04 -1.69 -6.68
N LYS A 102 -6.48 -1.30 -7.89
CA LYS A 102 -5.92 -0.16 -8.63
C LYS A 102 -5.93 1.13 -7.79
N MET A 103 -7.01 1.36 -7.04
CA MET A 103 -7.10 2.50 -6.12
C MET A 103 -6.12 2.43 -4.95
N ALA A 104 -5.87 1.24 -4.41
CA ALA A 104 -4.89 1.03 -3.34
C ALA A 104 -3.47 1.25 -3.85
N LEU A 105 -3.13 0.71 -5.02
CA LEU A 105 -1.81 0.89 -5.66
C LEU A 105 -1.54 2.37 -5.93
N ALA A 106 -2.49 3.07 -6.57
CA ALA A 106 -2.39 4.49 -6.84
C ALA A 106 -2.18 5.31 -5.55
N TRP A 107 -2.87 4.92 -4.47
CA TRP A 107 -2.68 5.53 -3.16
C TRP A 107 -1.31 5.23 -2.58
N ALA A 108 -0.86 3.99 -2.58
CA ALA A 108 0.44 3.59 -2.06
C ALA A 108 1.59 4.33 -2.76
N VAL A 109 1.57 4.39 -4.10
CA VAL A 109 2.56 5.13 -4.89
C VAL A 109 2.55 6.62 -4.54
N SER A 110 1.37 7.23 -4.38
CA SER A 110 1.29 8.64 -3.96
C SER A 110 1.90 8.88 -2.58
N ILE A 111 1.70 7.97 -1.63
CA ILE A 111 2.29 8.07 -0.28
C ILE A 111 3.81 7.87 -0.34
N CYS A 112 4.29 6.94 -1.17
CA CYS A 112 5.73 6.78 -1.44
C CYS A 112 6.34 8.10 -1.91
N TYR A 113 5.72 8.76 -2.88
CA TYR A 113 6.21 10.03 -3.38
C TYR A 113 6.14 11.16 -2.34
N ILE A 114 5.03 11.27 -1.60
CA ILE A 114 4.85 12.31 -0.58
C ILE A 114 5.88 12.19 0.55
N LYS A 115 6.25 10.97 0.95
CA LYS A 115 7.21 10.74 2.04
C LYS A 115 8.66 10.69 1.54
N MET A 116 8.89 10.15 0.36
CA MET A 116 10.23 9.84 -0.19
C MET A 116 10.33 10.25 -1.66
N PRO A 117 10.23 11.57 -1.96
CA PRO A 117 10.13 12.06 -3.33
C PRO A 117 11.39 11.76 -4.16
N LYS A 118 12.58 11.81 -3.54
CA LYS A 118 13.85 11.54 -4.23
C LYS A 118 13.94 10.10 -4.72
N GLN A 119 13.50 9.15 -3.90
CA GLN A 119 13.51 7.72 -4.20
C GLN A 119 12.37 7.33 -5.15
N THR A 120 11.21 8.00 -5.04
CA THR A 120 10.01 7.65 -5.82
C THR A 120 9.96 8.31 -7.20
N MET A 121 10.60 9.47 -7.39
CA MET A 121 10.60 10.16 -8.69
C MET A 121 11.18 9.31 -9.85
N PRO A 122 12.32 8.60 -9.69
CA PRO A 122 12.81 7.69 -10.72
C PRO A 122 11.79 6.61 -11.10
N TYR A 123 11.10 6.04 -10.11
CA TYR A 123 10.04 5.07 -10.32
C TYR A 123 8.85 5.66 -11.11
N LEU A 124 8.40 6.87 -10.78
CA LEU A 124 7.31 7.51 -11.53
C LEU A 124 7.65 7.76 -13.01
N LYS A 125 8.95 7.88 -13.34
CA LYS A 125 9.44 8.01 -14.72
C LYS A 125 9.54 6.66 -15.44
N ASN A 126 9.80 5.58 -14.70
CA ASN A 126 9.97 4.23 -15.25
C ASN A 126 9.30 3.17 -14.35
N ASN A 127 8.07 2.79 -14.72
CA ASN A 127 7.22 1.82 -14.02
C ASN A 127 6.29 1.12 -15.03
N HIS A 128 5.73 0.00 -14.62
CA HIS A 128 4.85 -0.86 -15.43
C HIS A 128 3.36 -0.75 -15.04
N LEU A 129 3.00 0.21 -14.19
CA LEU A 129 1.62 0.46 -13.79
C LEU A 129 0.70 0.70 -14.99
N ASP A 130 -0.52 0.17 -14.91
CA ASP A 130 -1.56 0.43 -15.89
C ASP A 130 -1.95 1.93 -15.94
N LEU A 131 -2.54 2.33 -17.06
CA LEU A 131 -2.88 3.73 -17.34
C LEU A 131 -3.74 4.37 -16.25
N PHE A 132 -4.72 3.63 -15.72
CA PHE A 132 -5.61 4.15 -14.68
C PHE A 132 -4.83 4.32 -13.38
N THR A 133 -4.14 3.28 -12.91
CA THR A 133 -3.39 3.30 -11.64
C THR A 133 -2.32 4.40 -11.65
N TYR A 134 -1.56 4.51 -12.73
CA TYR A 134 -0.52 5.52 -12.88
C TYR A 134 -1.10 6.95 -12.82
N ASN A 135 -2.09 7.27 -13.66
CA ASN A 135 -2.68 8.60 -13.69
C ASN A 135 -3.39 8.94 -12.36
N LYS A 136 -3.98 7.95 -11.71
CA LYS A 136 -4.61 8.11 -10.39
C LYS A 136 -3.57 8.39 -9.30
N ALA A 137 -2.39 7.79 -9.37
CA ALA A 137 -1.28 8.08 -8.45
C ALA A 137 -0.83 9.54 -8.60
N LEU A 138 -0.62 10.01 -9.83
CA LEU A 138 -0.26 11.41 -10.11
C LEU A 138 -1.33 12.38 -9.60
N GLN A 139 -2.61 12.08 -9.83
CA GLN A 139 -3.72 12.86 -9.27
C GLN A 139 -3.60 12.96 -7.74
N LYS A 140 -3.47 11.83 -7.04
CA LYS A 140 -3.37 11.80 -5.57
C LYS A 140 -2.15 12.55 -5.03
N ILE A 141 -1.03 12.51 -5.74
CA ILE A 141 0.15 13.34 -5.40
C ILE A 141 -0.23 14.82 -5.47
N THR A 142 -0.92 15.25 -6.54
CA THR A 142 -1.27 16.66 -6.73
C THR A 142 -2.38 17.17 -5.81
N GLU A 143 -3.21 16.29 -5.26
CA GLU A 143 -4.23 16.60 -4.26
C GLU A 143 -3.63 16.80 -2.86
N SER A 144 -2.41 16.31 -2.62
CA SER A 144 -1.74 16.47 -1.33
C SER A 144 -1.38 17.93 -1.06
N LEU A 145 -1.69 18.40 0.15
CA LEU A 145 -1.26 19.72 0.64
C LEU A 145 0.23 19.78 0.97
N ARG A 146 0.91 18.63 1.07
CA ARG A 146 2.36 18.53 1.37
C ARG A 146 3.25 18.78 0.16
N ILE A 147 2.67 18.86 -1.04
CA ILE A 147 3.38 19.08 -2.29
C ILE A 147 3.18 20.54 -2.70
N ASP A 148 4.27 21.22 -3.05
CA ASP A 148 4.26 22.62 -3.50
C ASP A 148 3.71 22.76 -4.93
N ALA A 149 3.42 24.00 -5.33
CA ALA A 149 2.78 24.29 -6.61
C ALA A 149 3.63 23.89 -7.82
N ASP A 150 4.95 24.10 -7.76
CA ASP A 150 5.86 23.82 -8.86
C ASP A 150 6.00 22.31 -9.07
N THR A 151 6.16 21.56 -7.98
CA THR A 151 6.16 20.10 -8.02
C THR A 151 4.84 19.55 -8.56
N LYS A 152 3.69 20.15 -8.21
CA LYS A 152 2.39 19.75 -8.79
C LYS A 152 2.33 19.94 -10.30
N GLN A 153 2.93 20.99 -10.84
CA GLN A 153 2.97 21.20 -12.29
C GLN A 153 3.79 20.10 -12.98
N ILE A 154 4.95 19.75 -12.43
CA ILE A 154 5.79 18.66 -12.92
C ILE A 154 5.01 17.34 -12.94
N ILE A 155 4.37 16.98 -11.83
CA ILE A 155 3.60 15.74 -11.71
C ILE A 155 2.41 15.70 -12.68
N ARG A 156 1.72 16.82 -12.91
CA ARG A 156 0.62 16.89 -13.89
C ARG A 156 1.10 16.65 -15.32
N ALA A 157 2.29 17.17 -15.66
CA ALA A 157 2.88 16.99 -16.98
C ALA A 157 3.28 15.53 -17.27
N MET A 158 3.40 14.68 -16.24
CA MET A 158 3.74 13.27 -16.39
C MET A 158 2.56 12.37 -16.82
N ARG A 159 1.32 12.89 -16.86
CA ARG A 159 0.14 12.07 -17.20
C ARG A 159 0.31 11.36 -18.55
N ARG A 160 -0.03 10.07 -18.58
CA ARG A 160 -0.08 9.24 -19.79
C ARG A 160 -1.44 9.41 -20.49
N LYS A 161 -1.43 9.34 -21.82
CA LYS A 161 -2.63 9.38 -22.68
C LYS A 161 -3.10 7.97 -23.01
#